data_AF-A0A8J2K703-F1
#
_entry.id   AF-A0A8J2K703-F1
#
_cell.length_a   1.000
_cell.length_b   1.000
_cell.length_c   1.000
_cell.angle_alpha   90.00
_cell.angle_beta   90.00
_cell.angle_gamma   90.00
#
_symmetry.space_group_name_H-M   'P 1'
#
loop_
_entity.id
_entity.type
_entity.pdbx_description
1 polymer ?
#
loop_
_entity_poly.entity_id
_entity_poly.type
_entity_poly.pdbx_seq_one_letter_code
_entity_poly.pdbx_strand_id
1 'polypeptide(L)'
;MFSNTIGSRNHSYYGNCNADWKDNRIPFIGLGQYPIPDDIKERLRYGQVPMLEFDGKRLVQSLAISRYLAKQFDLVGKNDFEAAQADEIVDACRDMLIMYMIHFHEQDEAKQAY
;
A
#
# COMPACT_ATOMS: atom_id res chain seq x y z
N MET A 1 -0.43 7.03 -9.30
CA MET A 1 0.70 6.13 -8.96
C MET A 1 0.69 5.91 -7.46
N PHE A 2 0.40 4.68 -7.02
CA PHE A 2 0.50 4.31 -5.61
C PHE A 2 1.98 4.31 -5.23
N SER A 3 2.37 5.19 -4.30
CA SER A 3 3.74 5.20 -3.76
C SER A 3 3.94 3.97 -2.88
N ASN A 4 5.01 3.22 -3.14
CA ASN A 4 5.47 2.10 -2.31
C ASN A 4 6.37 2.62 -1.20
N THR A 5 5.79 2.81 -0.02
CA THR A 5 6.43 3.55 1.06
C THR A 5 6.42 2.86 2.40
N ILE A 6 7.44 3.13 3.21
CA ILE A 6 7.56 2.66 4.58
C ILE A 6 7.32 3.86 5.50
N GLY A 7 6.27 3.83 6.31
CA GLY A 7 5.86 4.93 7.17
C GLY A 7 6.49 4.89 8.59
N SER A 8 7.27 5.89 9.03
CA SER A 8 7.82 6.06 10.39
C SER A 8 8.23 7.52 10.83
N ARG A 9 7.30 8.43 11.22
CA ARG A 9 7.43 9.91 11.62
C ARG A 9 8.23 11.02 10.84
N ASN A 10 7.54 11.91 10.07
CA ASN A 10 7.88 13.01 9.08
C ASN A 10 7.53 12.97 7.52
N HIS A 11 6.30 13.41 7.18
CA HIS A 11 5.59 13.89 5.98
C HIS A 11 5.72 13.25 4.55
N SER A 12 4.57 13.02 3.89
CA SER A 12 4.19 13.15 2.44
C SER A 12 3.25 12.04 1.84
N TYR A 13 1.90 12.18 1.94
CA TYR A 13 0.77 11.44 1.28
C TYR A 13 -0.52 11.43 2.12
N TYR A 14 -0.46 11.33 3.46
CA TYR A 14 -1.64 11.43 4.36
C TYR A 14 -1.92 12.89 4.79
N GLY A 15 -2.07 13.79 3.82
CA GLY A 15 -2.14 15.25 4.05
C GLY A 15 -3.37 15.78 4.79
N ASN A 16 -4.27 14.93 5.31
CA ASN A 16 -5.49 15.36 6.01
C ASN A 16 -5.65 14.77 7.43
N CYS A 17 -4.65 14.06 7.91
CA CYS A 17 -4.65 13.47 9.24
C CYS A 17 -3.51 14.12 10.01
N ASN A 18 -3.83 14.91 11.02
CA ASN A 18 -2.93 15.79 11.79
C ASN A 18 -1.92 15.02 12.67
N ALA A 19 -1.29 13.99 12.12
CA ALA A 19 -0.39 13.06 12.79
C ALA A 19 1.01 13.11 12.16
N ASP A 20 2.04 13.15 13.00
CA ASP A 20 3.43 13.07 12.55
C ASP A 20 3.75 11.63 12.07
N TRP A 21 4.14 11.45 10.81
CA TRP A 21 4.40 10.13 10.16
C TRP A 21 5.50 10.32 9.08
N LYS A 22 6.50 9.45 8.82
CA LYS A 22 7.65 9.71 7.90
C LYS A 22 7.68 8.76 6.79
N ASP A 23 8.04 9.31 5.67
CA ASP A 23 8.07 8.53 4.48
C ASP A 23 9.48 8.09 4.17
N ASN A 24 9.78 6.84 4.51
CA ASN A 24 10.95 6.17 3.96
C ASN A 24 10.52 5.63 2.59
N ARG A 25 10.68 6.47 1.55
CA ARG A 25 10.43 6.07 0.16
C ARG A 25 11.57 5.19 -0.33
N ILE A 26 11.23 4.01 -0.83
CA ILE A 26 12.21 3.22 -1.60
C ILE A 26 12.14 3.73 -3.04
N PRO A 27 13.25 4.25 -3.60
CA PRO A 27 13.25 4.74 -4.96
C PRO A 27 12.97 3.59 -5.93
N PHE A 28 12.09 3.86 -6.90
CA PHE A 28 11.89 2.96 -8.03
C PHE A 28 13.11 3.08 -8.95
N ILE A 29 13.90 2.00 -9.06
CA ILE A 29 15.13 1.98 -9.87
C ILE A 29 14.93 1.41 -11.28
N GLY A 30 13.69 1.39 -11.79
CA GLY A 30 13.44 1.23 -13.22
C GLY A 30 13.42 -0.19 -13.79
N LEU A 31 13.50 -1.25 -12.95
CA LEU A 31 13.60 -2.65 -13.43
C LEU A 31 12.64 -3.61 -12.72
N GLY A 32 11.53 -3.10 -12.18
CA GLY A 32 10.65 -3.88 -11.29
C GLY A 32 11.31 -4.28 -9.96
N GLN A 33 12.57 -3.88 -9.75
CA GLN A 33 13.32 -4.09 -8.53
C GLN A 33 13.19 -2.88 -7.62
N TYR A 34 12.91 -3.16 -6.36
CA TYR A 34 13.00 -2.21 -5.27
C TYR A 34 14.20 -2.64 -4.43
N PRO A 35 15.28 -1.83 -4.32
CA PRO A 35 16.40 -2.13 -3.46
C PRO A 35 15.95 -1.90 -2.02
N ILE A 36 15.19 -2.85 -1.48
CA ILE A 36 14.79 -2.86 -0.07
C ILE A 36 16.08 -3.10 0.71
N PRO A 37 16.50 -2.17 1.59
CA PRO A 37 17.66 -2.38 2.46
C PRO A 37 17.52 -3.68 3.27
N ASP A 38 18.62 -4.41 3.46
CA ASP A 38 18.59 -5.73 4.11
C ASP A 38 18.00 -5.67 5.52
N ASP A 39 18.29 -4.60 6.28
CA ASP A 39 17.75 -4.35 7.61
C ASP A 39 16.21 -4.19 7.62
N ILE A 40 15.64 -3.69 6.53
CA ILE A 40 14.19 -3.56 6.36
C ILE A 40 13.60 -4.88 5.88
N LYS A 41 14.28 -5.57 4.96
CA LYS A 41 13.82 -6.83 4.37
C LYS A 41 13.57 -7.89 5.43
N GLU A 42 14.43 -8.00 6.44
CA GLU A 42 14.26 -8.91 7.59
C GLU A 42 13.04 -8.55 8.46
N ARG A 43 12.58 -7.30 8.42
CA ARG A 43 11.43 -6.80 9.21
C ARG A 43 10.10 -6.99 8.48
N LEU A 44 10.11 -7.29 7.17
CA LEU A 44 8.91 -7.48 6.36
C LEU A 44 8.46 -8.94 6.39
N ARG A 45 7.30 -9.20 7.02
CA ARG A 45 6.73 -10.56 7.11
C ARG A 45 6.54 -11.25 5.74
N TYR A 46 6.22 -10.48 4.70
CA TYR A 46 5.98 -10.99 3.34
C TYR A 46 7.05 -10.56 2.33
N GLY A 47 8.14 -9.93 2.77
CA GLY A 47 9.15 -9.35 1.87
C GLY A 47 8.61 -8.23 0.95
N GLN A 48 7.41 -7.71 1.24
CA GLN A 48 6.71 -6.72 0.44
C GLN A 48 6.50 -5.42 1.21
N VAL A 49 6.63 -4.31 0.52
CA VAL A 49 6.21 -2.97 0.97
C VAL A 49 4.84 -2.63 0.36
N PRO A 50 4.03 -1.75 0.98
CA PRO A 50 4.32 -0.86 2.12
C PRO A 50 4.29 -1.53 3.51
N MET A 51 4.97 -0.89 4.48
CA MET A 51 4.99 -1.25 5.90
C MET A 51 4.72 -0.02 6.78
N LEU A 52 3.85 -0.17 7.77
CA LEU A 52 3.60 0.81 8.83
C LEU A 52 4.20 0.32 10.14
N GLU A 53 4.96 1.18 10.81
CA GLU A 53 5.45 0.94 12.18
C GLU A 53 4.93 2.01 13.13
N PHE A 54 4.28 1.58 14.22
CA PHE A 54 3.74 2.46 15.27
C PHE A 54 3.83 1.73 16.63
N ASP A 55 4.27 2.42 17.69
CA ASP A 55 4.36 1.87 19.06
C ASP A 55 5.01 0.48 19.17
N GLY A 56 6.08 0.24 18.40
CA GLY A 56 6.78 -1.06 18.33
C GLY A 56 6.00 -2.18 17.62
N LYS A 57 4.79 -1.90 17.13
CA LYS A 57 3.98 -2.79 16.30
C LYS A 57 4.25 -2.54 14.83
N ARG A 58 4.14 -3.60 14.04
CA ARG A 58 4.39 -3.59 12.59
C ARG A 58 3.18 -4.14 11.85
N LEU A 59 2.76 -3.42 10.82
CA LEU A 59 1.69 -3.82 9.92
C LEU A 59 2.21 -3.73 8.48
N VAL A 60 1.98 -4.78 7.71
CA VAL A 60 2.35 -4.88 6.28
C VAL A 60 1.08 -5.14 5.49
N GLN A 61 1.12 -4.92 4.17
CA GLN A 61 -0.03 -4.87 3.23
C GLN A 61 -0.74 -3.52 3.22
N SER A 62 -0.79 -2.91 2.03
CA SER A 62 -1.34 -1.56 1.81
C SER A 62 -2.80 -1.45 2.29
N LEU A 63 -3.66 -2.41 1.97
CA LEU A 63 -5.07 -2.39 2.37
C LEU A 63 -5.26 -2.54 3.88
N ALA A 64 -4.46 -3.40 4.53
CA ALA A 64 -4.54 -3.58 5.98
C ALA A 64 -4.13 -2.28 6.71
N ILE A 65 -3.08 -1.62 6.21
CA ILE A 65 -2.63 -0.31 6.70
C ILE A 65 -3.73 0.75 6.51
N SER A 66 -4.32 0.84 5.32
CA SER A 66 -5.40 1.79 5.03
C SER A 66 -6.62 1.58 5.93
N ARG A 67 -7.07 0.34 6.12
CA ARG A 67 -8.19 0.01 7.03
C ARG A 67 -7.88 0.36 8.47
N TYR A 68 -6.66 0.06 8.93
CA TYR A 68 -6.23 0.39 10.29
C TYR A 68 -6.26 1.91 10.53
N LEU A 69 -5.68 2.69 9.60
CA LEU A 69 -5.66 4.15 9.70
C LEU A 69 -7.07 4.74 9.58
N ALA A 70 -7.91 4.22 8.68
CA ALA A 70 -9.29 4.68 8.55
C ALA A 70 -10.05 4.53 9.88
N LYS A 71 -9.82 3.43 10.63
CA LYS A 71 -10.39 3.26 11.98
C LYS A 71 -9.83 4.25 13.00
N GLN A 72 -8.53 4.55 12.94
CA GLN A 72 -7.90 5.50 13.88
C GLN A 72 -8.37 6.95 13.67
N PHE A 73 -8.71 7.32 12.44
CA PHE A 73 -9.12 8.67 12.06
C PHE A 73 -10.64 8.83 11.90
N ASP A 74 -11.44 7.86 12.33
CA ASP A 74 -12.91 7.89 12.21
C ASP A 74 -13.38 8.12 10.76
N LEU A 75 -12.65 7.54 9.80
CA LEU A 75 -12.97 7.59 8.36
C LEU A 75 -13.71 6.32 7.90
N VAL A 76 -14.02 5.41 8.83
CA VAL A 76 -14.83 4.22 8.59
C VAL A 76 -16.31 4.56 8.76
N GLY A 77 -17.18 3.81 8.08
CA GLY A 77 -18.65 3.94 8.24
C GLY A 77 -19.10 3.89 9.69
N LYS A 78 -20.25 4.49 9.99
CA LYS A 78 -20.75 4.68 11.37
C LYS A 78 -21.18 3.37 12.04
N ASN A 79 -21.35 2.31 11.26
CA ASN A 79 -21.72 0.98 11.70
C ASN A 79 -20.94 -0.09 10.93
N ASP A 80 -20.95 -1.31 11.45
CA ASP A 80 -20.20 -2.44 10.89
C ASP A 80 -20.58 -2.75 9.43
N PHE A 81 -21.83 -2.47 9.05
CA PHE A 81 -22.30 -2.71 7.68
C PHE A 81 -21.76 -1.66 6.71
N GLU A 82 -21.80 -0.37 7.05
CA GLU A 82 -21.20 0.70 6.25
C GLU A 82 -19.68 0.53 6.12
N ALA A 83 -19.01 0.04 7.17
CA ALA A 83 -17.61 -0.33 7.13
C ALA A 83 -17.35 -1.46 6.11
N ALA A 84 -18.21 -2.49 6.10
CA ALA A 84 -18.12 -3.58 5.15
C ALA A 84 -18.39 -3.12 3.70
N GLN A 85 -19.32 -2.18 3.50
CA GLN A 85 -19.58 -1.59 2.17
C GLN A 85 -18.38 -0.77 1.65
N ALA A 86 -17.70 -0.02 2.53
CA ALA A 86 -16.48 0.67 2.15
C ALA A 86 -15.36 -0.33 1.78
N ASP A 87 -15.23 -1.42 2.53
CA ASP A 87 -14.27 -2.48 2.22
C ASP A 87 -14.59 -3.18 0.88
N GLU A 88 -15.87 -3.43 0.59
CA GLU A 88 -16.34 -4.00 -0.68
C GLU A 88 -15.94 -3.14 -1.89
N ILE A 89 -16.15 -1.82 -1.81
CA ILE A 89 -15.78 -0.90 -2.90
C ILE A 89 -14.27 -0.89 -3.11
N VAL A 90 -13.49 -0.86 -2.03
CA VAL A 90 -12.02 -0.85 -2.10
C VAL A 90 -11.49 -2.14 -2.72
N ASP A 91 -12.05 -3.29 -2.33
CA ASP A 91 -11.65 -4.58 -2.87
C ASP A 91 -12.06 -4.73 -4.35
N ALA A 92 -13.26 -4.26 -4.74
CA ALA A 92 -13.69 -4.24 -6.14
C ALA A 92 -12.78 -3.37 -7.03
N CYS A 93 -12.36 -2.21 -6.54
CA CYS A 93 -11.38 -1.36 -7.24
C CYS A 93 -10.03 -2.07 -7.38
N ARG A 94 -9.60 -2.83 -6.38
CA ARG A 94 -8.36 -3.61 -6.43
C ARG A 94 -8.44 -4.72 -7.46
N ASP A 95 -9.54 -5.46 -7.50
CA ASP A 95 -9.74 -6.53 -8.48
C ASP A 95 -9.71 -5.97 -9.91
N MET A 96 -10.37 -4.82 -10.14
CA MET A 96 -10.31 -4.11 -11.41
C MET A 96 -8.87 -3.71 -11.79
N LEU A 97 -8.09 -3.21 -10.83
CA LEU A 97 -6.68 -2.85 -11.06
C LEU A 97 -5.83 -4.07 -11.42
N ILE A 98 -6.04 -5.21 -10.75
CA ILE A 98 -5.35 -6.46 -11.04
C ILE A 98 -5.69 -6.94 -12.46
N MET A 99 -6.97 -6.93 -12.82
CA MET A 99 -7.41 -7.30 -14.17
C MET A 99 -6.81 -6.39 -15.24
N TYR A 100 -6.76 -5.08 -14.97
CA TYR A 100 -6.08 -4.13 -15.85
C TYR A 100 -4.59 -4.46 -15.99
N MET A 101 -3.87 -4.71 -14.90
CA MET A 101 -2.46 -5.07 -14.96
C MET A 101 -2.21 -6.35 -15.78
N ILE A 102 -3.01 -7.40 -15.56
CA ILE A 102 -2.91 -8.66 -16.31
C ILE A 102 -3.08 -8.40 -17.81
N HIS A 103 -4.11 -7.64 -18.20
CA HIS A 103 -4.38 -7.35 -19.60
C HIS A 103 -3.23 -6.60 -20.30
N PHE A 104 -2.60 -5.64 -19.62
CA PHE A 104 -1.47 -4.90 -20.18
C PHE A 104 -0.20 -5.76 -20.24
N HIS A 105 0.05 -6.60 -19.24
CA HIS A 105 1.16 -7.55 -19.27
C HIS A 105 1.02 -8.55 -20.43
N GLU A 106 -0.17 -9.10 -20.66
CA GLU A 106 -0.43 -9.99 -21.81
C GLU A 106 -0.24 -9.28 -23.16
N GLN A 107 -0.64 -8.01 -23.27
CA GLN A 107 -0.42 -7.23 -24.49
C GLN A 107 1.04 -6.86 -24.75
N ASP A 108 1.83 -6.61 -23.70
CA ASP A 108 3.27 -6.33 -23.83
C ASP A 108 4.05 -7.58 -24.24
N GLU A 109 3.70 -8.76 -23.71
CA GLU A 109 4.29 -10.05 -24.13
C GLU A 109 3.98 -10.35 -25.61
N ALA A 110 2.76 -10.07 -26.06
CA ALA A 110 2.37 -10.25 -27.47
C ALA A 110 3.11 -9.29 -28.43
N LYS A 111 3.49 -8.09 -27.97
CA LYS A 111 4.25 -7.11 -28.78
C LYS A 111 5.76 -7.36 -28.80
N GLN A 112 6.31 -8.04 -27.78
CA GLN A 112 7.72 -8.43 -27.70
C GLN A 112 8.05 -9.67 -28.56
N ALA A 113 7.04 -10.40 -29.03
CA ALA A 113 7.20 -11.61 -29.84
C ALA A 113 7.32 -11.36 -31.36
N TYR A 114 7.46 -10.10 -31.80
CA TYR A 114 7.65 -9.69 -33.20
C TYR A 114 8.91 -8.84 -33.37
#